data_AF-A0A1V6H632-F1
#
_entry.id   AF-A0A1V6H632-F1
#
_cell.length_a   1.000
_cell.length_b   1.000
_cell.length_c   1.000
_cell.angle_alpha   90.00
_cell.angle_beta   90.00
_cell.angle_gamma   90.00
#
_symmetry.space_group_name_H-M   'P 1'
#
loop_
_entity.id
_entity.type
_entity.pdbx_description
1 polymer ?
#
loop_
_entity_poly.entity_id
_entity_poly.type
_entity_poly.pdbx_seq_one_letter_code
_entity_poly.pdbx_strand_id
1 'polypeptide(L)'
;MTGKTTIQEVLLFPQMKPENVQKKDSAERYTEIGVPTEWVEPLQKLGYDMVDKLKGLNPNKLHQDLCGYNKKNKLGLANPTKEMVEQWCLDPWD
;
A
#
# COMPACT_ATOMS: atom_id res chain seq x y z
N MET A 1 58.68 -27.17 5.81
CA MET A 1 57.58 -27.83 6.54
C MET A 1 56.62 -26.76 7.03
N THR A 2 55.33 -26.91 6.71
CA THR A 2 54.12 -26.35 7.35
C THR A 2 54.05 -24.83 7.55
N GLY A 3 53.23 -24.03 6.85
CA GLY A 3 51.88 -24.32 6.34
C GLY A 3 50.84 -23.66 7.26
N LYS A 4 50.52 -22.38 7.01
CA LYS A 4 49.26 -21.70 7.40
C LYS A 4 49.01 -20.59 6.36
N THR A 5 48.16 -20.72 5.34
CA THR A 5 46.68 -20.75 5.34
C THR A 5 46.15 -19.84 6.45
N THR A 6 45.60 -18.65 6.20
CA THR A 6 44.45 -18.39 5.32
C THR A 6 44.31 -16.90 5.04
N ILE A 7 44.03 -16.61 3.78
CA ILE A 7 43.49 -15.35 3.23
C ILE A 7 42.19 -15.00 3.93
N GLN A 8 42.04 -13.75 4.39
CA GLN A 8 40.72 -13.15 4.42
C GLN A 8 40.84 -11.66 4.10
N GLU A 9 40.98 -11.39 2.80
CA GLU A 9 40.48 -10.14 2.22
C GLU A 9 39.03 -10.03 2.68
N VAL A 10 38.78 -9.21 3.70
CA VAL A 10 37.42 -8.84 4.06
C VAL A 10 36.92 -8.00 2.89
N LEU A 11 36.36 -8.71 1.90
CA LEU A 11 35.33 -8.17 1.02
C LEU A 11 34.34 -7.47 1.95
N LEU A 12 34.47 -6.17 2.07
CA LEU A 12 33.44 -5.33 2.65
C LEU A 12 32.35 -5.29 1.58
N PHE A 13 31.51 -6.33 1.59
CA PHE A 13 30.34 -6.38 0.76
C PHE A 13 29.52 -5.11 1.06
N PRO A 14 29.11 -4.35 0.03
CA PRO A 14 28.13 -3.30 0.24
C PRO A 14 26.92 -3.93 0.93
N GLN A 15 26.56 -3.37 2.08
CA GLN A 15 25.39 -3.78 2.85
C GLN A 15 24.17 -3.84 1.94
N MET A 16 23.29 -4.81 2.20
CA MET A 16 22.04 -5.01 1.48
C MET A 16 21.34 -3.66 1.29
N LYS A 17 21.16 -3.25 0.02
CA LYS A 17 20.20 -2.20 -0.30
C LYS A 17 18.87 -2.67 0.26
N PRO A 18 18.16 -1.86 1.07
CA PRO A 18 16.91 -2.28 1.66
C PRO A 18 16.03 -2.78 0.52
N GLU A 19 15.73 -4.08 0.58
CA GLU A 19 14.77 -4.71 -0.30
C GLU A 19 13.55 -3.80 -0.31
N ASN A 20 13.08 -3.47 -1.52
CA ASN A 20 11.82 -2.79 -1.69
C ASN A 20 10.74 -3.80 -1.30
N VAL A 21 10.61 -4.03 0.02
CA VAL A 21 9.48 -4.69 0.65
C VAL A 21 8.30 -4.02 -0.02
N GLN A 22 7.48 -4.78 -0.72
CA GLN A 22 6.18 -4.31 -1.15
C GLN A 22 5.44 -3.94 0.14
N LYS A 23 5.64 -2.71 0.58
CA LYS A 23 5.14 -2.15 1.83
C LYS A 23 3.65 -2.00 1.63
N LYS A 24 2.89 -3.07 1.79
CA LYS A 24 1.47 -2.90 2.00
C LYS A 24 1.33 -1.97 3.19
N ASP A 25 0.65 -0.86 3.00
CA ASP A 25 0.41 0.03 4.11
C ASP A 25 -0.52 -0.66 5.10
N SER A 26 -0.23 -0.49 6.39
CA SER A 26 -1.12 -0.96 7.45
C SER A 26 -2.48 -0.27 7.33
N ALA A 27 -3.54 -0.94 7.76
CA ALA A 27 -4.89 -0.35 7.76
C ALA A 27 -4.94 1.00 8.49
N GLU A 28 -4.10 1.18 9.51
CA GLU A 28 -3.93 2.44 10.24
C GLU A 28 -3.67 3.62 9.30
N ARG A 29 -2.80 3.42 8.30
CA ARG A 29 -2.39 4.47 7.36
C ARG A 29 -3.51 4.89 6.42
N TYR A 30 -4.38 3.96 6.08
CA TYR A 30 -5.61 4.25 5.34
C TYR A 30 -6.61 4.98 6.25
N THR A 31 -6.75 4.55 7.51
CA THR A 31 -7.65 5.24 8.45
C THR A 31 -7.19 6.67 8.76
N GLU A 32 -5.88 6.95 8.75
CA GLU A 32 -5.33 8.31 8.91
C GLU A 32 -5.80 9.28 7.82
N ILE A 33 -5.97 8.80 6.58
CA ILE A 33 -6.50 9.60 5.46
C ILE A 33 -8.03 9.59 5.39
N GLY A 34 -8.70 8.99 6.38
CA GLY A 34 -10.16 8.89 6.45
C GLY A 34 -10.77 7.73 5.65
N VAL A 35 -9.98 6.74 5.23
CA VAL A 35 -10.51 5.51 4.63
C VAL A 35 -11.01 4.58 5.76
N PRO A 36 -12.27 4.15 5.75
CA PRO A 36 -12.78 3.19 6.72
C PRO A 36 -12.04 1.84 6.62
N THR A 37 -11.76 1.19 7.75
CA THR A 37 -11.07 -0.12 7.78
C THR A 37 -11.74 -1.18 6.90
N GLU A 38 -13.08 -1.14 6.78
CA GLU A 38 -13.86 -2.02 5.90
C GLU A 38 -13.50 -1.88 4.40
N TRP A 39 -12.99 -0.71 3.98
CA TRP A 39 -12.58 -0.43 2.61
C TRP A 39 -11.10 -0.70 2.36
N VAL A 40 -10.29 -0.86 3.40
CA VAL A 40 -8.86 -1.17 3.28
C VAL A 40 -8.65 -2.52 2.58
N GLU A 41 -9.34 -3.57 3.02
CA GLU A 41 -9.22 -4.89 2.37
C GLU A 41 -9.64 -4.85 0.89
N PRO A 42 -10.81 -4.31 0.51
CA PRO A 42 -11.19 -4.09 -0.89
C PRO A 42 -10.14 -3.32 -1.70
N LEU A 43 -9.60 -2.23 -1.17
CA LEU A 43 -8.58 -1.42 -1.85
C LEU A 43 -7.33 -2.24 -2.14
N GLN A 44 -6.82 -2.97 -1.15
CA GLN A 44 -5.68 -3.86 -1.31
C GLN A 44 -5.97 -4.98 -2.32
N LYS A 45 -7.20 -5.52 -2.34
CA LYS A 45 -7.64 -6.55 -3.30
C LYS A 45 -7.79 -6.01 -4.72
N LEU A 46 -8.11 -4.73 -4.87
CA LEU A 46 -8.16 -4.01 -6.15
C LEU A 46 -6.76 -3.65 -6.69
N GLY A 47 -5.70 -3.85 -5.90
CA GLY A 47 -4.31 -3.54 -6.26
C GLY A 47 -3.78 -2.21 -5.72
N TYR A 48 -4.58 -1.54 -4.89
CA TYR A 48 -4.18 -0.36 -4.12
C TYR A 48 -3.66 -0.81 -2.76
N ASP A 49 -2.49 -1.43 -2.76
CA ASP A 49 -1.82 -1.92 -1.55
C ASP A 49 -1.16 -0.82 -0.70
N MET A 50 -1.00 0.39 -1.24
CA MET A 50 -0.43 1.54 -0.54
C MET A 50 -1.37 2.75 -0.59
N VAL A 51 -1.36 3.56 0.46
CA VAL A 51 -2.06 4.85 0.49
C VAL A 51 -1.48 5.77 -0.58
N ASP A 52 -0.17 5.65 -0.83
CA ASP A 52 0.51 6.40 -1.87
C ASP A 52 -0.02 6.12 -3.29
N LYS A 53 -0.49 4.88 -3.53
CA LYS A 53 -1.13 4.53 -4.80
C LYS A 53 -2.49 5.17 -4.99
N LEU A 54 -3.15 5.62 -3.91
CA LEU A 54 -4.43 6.33 -3.99
C LEU A 54 -4.25 7.78 -4.39
N LYS A 55 -3.11 8.36 -4.05
CA LYS A 55 -2.78 9.76 -4.32
C LYS A 55 -2.75 10.03 -5.82
N GLY A 56 -3.43 11.09 -6.24
CA GLY A 56 -3.49 11.48 -7.64
C GLY A 56 -4.31 10.53 -8.54
N LEU A 57 -4.99 9.53 -7.97
CA LEU A 57 -5.98 8.76 -8.72
C LEU A 57 -7.24 9.59 -8.98
N ASN A 58 -7.98 9.19 -10.02
CA ASN A 58 -9.29 9.76 -10.25
C ASN A 58 -10.30 9.23 -9.22
N PRO A 59 -10.86 10.09 -8.34
CA PRO A 59 -11.77 9.65 -7.29
C PRO A 59 -13.06 9.07 -7.84
N ASN A 60 -13.51 9.49 -9.03
CA ASN A 60 -14.69 8.91 -9.68
C ASN A 60 -14.43 7.46 -10.08
N LYS A 61 -13.23 7.14 -10.56
CA LYS A 61 -12.84 5.78 -10.96
C LYS A 61 -12.71 4.89 -9.73
N LEU A 62 -12.00 5.36 -8.70
CA LEU A 62 -11.82 4.63 -7.45
C LEU A 62 -13.18 4.32 -6.80
N HIS A 63 -14.09 5.29 -6.76
CA HIS A 63 -15.46 5.12 -6.27
C HIS A 63 -16.24 4.07 -7.09
N GLN A 64 -16.12 4.07 -8.42
CA GLN A 64 -16.76 3.06 -9.28
C GLN A 64 -16.18 1.66 -9.03
N ASP A 65 -14.86 1.51 -8.93
CA ASP A 65 -14.19 0.25 -8.62
C ASP A 65 -14.64 -0.30 -7.25
N LEU A 66 -14.72 0.55 -6.23
CA LEU A 66 -15.15 0.17 -4.88
C LEU A 66 -16.63 -0.23 -4.82
N CYS A 67 -17.51 0.58 -5.42
CA CYS A 67 -18.95 0.26 -5.49
C CYS A 67 -19.19 -1.02 -6.30
N GLY A 68 -18.47 -1.19 -7.41
CA GLY A 68 -18.47 -2.42 -8.20
C GLY A 68 -17.97 -3.63 -7.41
N TYR A 69 -16.89 -3.47 -6.65
CA TYR A 69 -16.31 -4.53 -5.81
C TYR A 69 -17.26 -4.93 -4.67
N ASN A 70 -17.87 -3.97 -3.97
CA ASN A 70 -18.84 -4.22 -2.91
C ASN A 70 -20.06 -5.00 -3.43
N LYS A 71 -20.61 -4.58 -4.58
CA LYS A 71 -21.73 -5.29 -5.23
C LYS A 71 -21.33 -6.69 -5.70
N LYS A 72 -20.15 -6.83 -6.32
CA LYS A 72 -19.65 -8.11 -6.86
C LYS A 72 -19.38 -9.15 -5.77
N ASN A 73 -18.78 -8.70 -4.66
CA ASN A 73 -18.42 -9.57 -3.53
C ASN A 73 -19.52 -9.67 -2.48
N LYS A 74 -20.66 -8.98 -2.67
CA LYS A 74 -21.79 -8.94 -1.73
C LYS A 74 -21.36 -8.59 -0.30
N LEU A 75 -20.46 -7.61 -0.15
CA LEU A 75 -19.91 -7.26 1.17
C LEU A 75 -20.95 -6.58 2.06
N GLY A 76 -21.98 -5.95 1.47
CA GLY A 76 -23.02 -5.25 2.22
C GLY A 76 -22.52 -3.99 2.93
N LEU A 77 -21.36 -3.47 2.52
CA LEU A 77 -20.74 -2.27 3.07
C LEU A 77 -21.47 -1.01 2.59
N ALA A 78 -21.38 0.06 3.36
CA ALA A 78 -21.89 1.36 2.93
C ALA A 78 -20.98 1.90 1.82
N ASN A 79 -21.55 2.18 0.64
CA ASN A 79 -20.78 2.76 -0.45
C ASN A 79 -20.23 4.13 -0.01
N PRO A 80 -18.92 4.38 -0.16
CA PRO A 80 -18.34 5.66 0.22
C PRO A 80 -18.90 6.74 -0.68
N THR A 81 -19.04 7.96 -0.17
CA THR A 81 -19.46 9.08 -1.01
C THR A 81 -18.31 9.51 -1.92
N LYS A 82 -18.62 10.17 -3.03
CA LYS A 82 -17.61 10.73 -3.92
C LYS A 82 -16.66 11.69 -3.18
N GLU A 83 -17.19 12.47 -2.24
CA GLU A 83 -16.40 13.39 -1.41
C GLU A 83 -15.40 12.63 -0.52
N MET A 84 -15.82 11.53 0.12
CA MET A 84 -14.89 10.69 0.90
C MET A 84 -13.77 10.13 0.02
N VAL A 85 -14.12 9.57 -1.14
CA VAL A 85 -13.12 9.02 -2.07
C VAL A 85 -12.20 10.11 -2.62
N GLU A 86 -12.70 11.32 -2.81
CA GLU A 86 -11.89 12.48 -3.20
C GLU A 86 -10.87 12.82 -2.12
N GLN A 87 -11.26 12.84 -0.84
CA GLN A 87 -10.32 13.02 0.27
C GLN A 87 -9.23 11.94 0.29
N TRP A 88 -9.54 10.71 -0.10
CA TRP A 88 -8.54 9.63 -0.11
C TRP A 88 -7.52 9.76 -1.24
N CYS A 89 -7.90 10.42 -2.34
CA CYS A 89 -7.00 10.72 -3.46
C CYS A 89 -6.17 11.98 -3.22
N LEU A 90 -6.56 12.83 -2.26
CA LEU A 90 -5.77 13.97 -1.83
C LEU A 90 -4.62 13.51 -0.95
N ASP A 91 -3.53 14.28 -0.96
CA ASP A 91 -2.39 14.05 -0.08
C ASP A 91 -2.61 14.82 1.22
N PRO A 92 -2.87 14.16 2.37
CA PRO A 92 -3.09 14.87 3.62
C PRO A 92 -1.80 15.40 4.27
N TRP A 93 -0.65 15.19 3.61
CA TRP A 93 0.68 15.52 4.13
C TRP A 93 1.44 16.54 3.27
N ASP A 94 0.77 17.17 2.29
CA ASP A 94 1.33 18.28 1.49
C ASP A 94 1.11 19.65 2.16
#